data_AF-A0A952Z2W8-F1
#
_entry.id   AF-A0A952Z2W8-F1
#
_cell.length_a   1.000
_cell.length_b   1.000
_cell.length_c   1.000
_cell.angle_alpha   90.00
_cell.angle_beta   90.00
_cell.angle_gamma   90.00
#
_symmetry.space_group_name_H-M   'P 1'
#
loop_
_entity.id
_entity.type
_entity.pdbx_description
1 polymer ?
#
loop_
_entity_poly.entity_id
_entity_poly.type
_entity_poly.pdbx_seq_one_letter_code
_entity_poly.pdbx_strand_id
1 'polypeptide(L)'
;MAPIAFAAAETKDPERYKQELLAIEERLDAKLKELDEKLERLEKLQSTGATATVAAPADSNLSPSPESVPVLVPILGKTETIKIEETTVAGHAKESESVDTKPKSDLPDNFANLSYGKNGFEFRTDNDKFSLAIQNRIQVRYSNPFDSDPRSIEDLERDESSFRIRRARTRLRGHAYWPWLKYYLQYDWSQPVLRDLTLTVDKYPWAKIWFGRGKVIYNDERVTSSGNQQFANRSIVTDIFTVDRQQGVQLFGNVFPGTWYDMSYAAGVFSGLGVGENNNDDSHMMYSGRVQWNALGGEMPFSQSDTEFHEKPALNFAFAAATNRSKCTAFQTDSGSCRNLPGFPLGQDGQYRINQMVEEVRFKWQGFSLQHELHWKEVIDTFRVQGDPARKIHLMGGLVQAGYFPHYIFPIIPRNLEFAGRYAFVDPNTRMKNDMQEEFSGIMTYFFNGHANKVNFQVSNLVVQNQSDQRFWLQWDLTF
;
A
#
# COMPACT_ATOMS: atom_id res chain seq x y z
N MET A 1 17.84 -51.60 8.67
CA MET A 1 17.16 -51.82 7.38
C MET A 1 15.80 -52.42 7.64
N ALA A 2 14.74 -51.66 7.40
CA ALA A 2 13.36 -52.12 7.22
C ALA A 2 12.75 -51.19 6.15
N PRO A 3 12.10 -51.69 5.09
CA PRO A 3 11.63 -50.84 4.01
C PRO A 3 10.27 -50.23 4.35
N ILE A 4 10.11 -48.94 4.08
CA ILE A 4 8.82 -48.24 4.13
C ILE A 4 8.15 -48.45 2.78
N ALA A 5 6.96 -49.05 2.79
CA ALA A 5 6.13 -49.25 1.60
C ALA A 5 5.43 -47.93 1.22
N PHE A 6 5.59 -47.49 -0.02
CA PHE A 6 4.79 -46.42 -0.62
C PHE A 6 3.38 -46.94 -0.88
N ALA A 7 2.37 -46.30 -0.27
CA ALA A 7 0.98 -46.50 -0.64
C ALA A 7 0.71 -45.80 -1.98
N ALA A 8 0.39 -46.58 -3.01
CA ALA A 8 -0.06 -46.07 -4.30
C ALA A 8 -1.42 -45.37 -4.14
N ALA A 9 -1.57 -44.18 -4.73
CA ALA A 9 -2.84 -43.49 -4.80
C ALA A 9 -3.85 -44.33 -5.60
N GLU A 10 -4.98 -44.68 -4.98
CA GLU A 10 -6.10 -45.33 -5.65
C GLU A 10 -6.57 -44.47 -6.83
N THR A 11 -6.54 -45.05 -8.03
CA THR A 11 -7.15 -44.46 -9.22
C THR A 11 -8.67 -44.43 -9.02
N LYS A 12 -9.23 -43.24 -8.80
CA LYS A 12 -10.69 -43.04 -8.70
C LYS A 12 -11.38 -43.53 -9.97
N ASP A 13 -12.37 -44.39 -9.78
CA ASP A 13 -13.26 -44.89 -10.83
C ASP A 13 -13.93 -43.71 -11.58
N PRO A 14 -13.70 -43.56 -12.90
CA PRO A 14 -14.19 -42.43 -13.70
C PRO A 14 -15.72 -42.27 -13.67
N GLU A 15 -16.47 -43.37 -13.56
CA GLU A 15 -17.94 -43.32 -13.52
C GLU A 15 -18.44 -42.79 -12.19
N ARG A 16 -17.76 -43.12 -11.08
CA ARG A 16 -18.08 -42.59 -9.76
C ARG A 16 -17.79 -41.09 -9.66
N TYR A 17 -16.71 -40.63 -10.29
CA TYR A 17 -16.39 -39.20 -10.37
C TYR A 17 -17.40 -38.42 -11.21
N LYS A 18 -17.90 -39.01 -12.31
CA LYS A 18 -18.95 -38.41 -13.14
C LYS A 18 -20.27 -38.28 -12.37
N GLN A 19 -20.64 -39.28 -11.56
CA GLN A 19 -21.82 -39.19 -10.70
C GLN A 19 -21.68 -38.13 -9.59
N GLU A 20 -20.48 -37.98 -9.00
CA GLU A 20 -20.20 -36.91 -8.04
C GLU A 20 -20.35 -35.52 -8.66
N LEU A 21 -19.89 -35.33 -9.90
CA LEU A 21 -20.03 -34.06 -10.62
C LEU A 21 -21.49 -33.71 -10.94
N LEU A 22 -22.28 -34.68 -11.40
CA LEU A 22 -23.71 -34.48 -11.66
C LEU A 22 -24.48 -34.11 -10.38
N ALA A 23 -24.15 -34.76 -9.25
CA ALA A 23 -24.76 -34.42 -7.96
C ALA A 23 -24.36 -33.03 -7.44
N ILE A 24 -23.17 -32.54 -7.82
CA ILE A 24 -22.73 -31.17 -7.53
C ILE A 24 -23.48 -30.16 -8.40
N GLU A 25 -23.66 -30.48 -9.69
CA GLU A 25 -24.39 -29.64 -10.66
C GLU A 25 -25.86 -29.46 -10.24
N GLU A 26 -26.55 -30.54 -9.87
CA GLU A 26 -27.94 -30.47 -9.36
C GLU A 26 -28.06 -29.63 -8.08
N ARG A 27 -27.08 -29.71 -7.18
CA ARG A 27 -27.04 -28.87 -5.96
C ARG A 27 -26.79 -27.41 -6.27
N LEU A 28 -26.03 -27.11 -7.32
CA LEU A 28 -25.74 -25.75 -7.74
C LEU A 28 -26.98 -25.11 -8.37
N ASP A 29 -27.69 -25.84 -9.23
CA ASP A 29 -28.93 -25.41 -9.87
C ASP A 29 -30.04 -25.15 -8.83
N ALA A 30 -30.16 -26.02 -7.83
CA ALA A 30 -31.10 -25.81 -6.72
C ALA A 30 -30.81 -24.52 -5.94
N LYS A 31 -29.52 -24.21 -5.71
CA LYS A 31 -29.10 -22.97 -5.04
C LYS A 31 -29.32 -21.73 -5.88
N LEU A 32 -29.10 -21.81 -7.19
CA LEU A 32 -29.36 -20.70 -8.12
C LEU A 32 -30.85 -20.34 -8.11
N LYS A 33 -31.72 -21.36 -8.18
CA LYS A 33 -33.17 -21.16 -8.11
C LYS A 33 -33.63 -20.54 -6.79
N GLU A 34 -33.05 -20.95 -5.66
CA GLU A 34 -33.32 -20.32 -4.36
C GLU A 34 -32.88 -18.85 -4.31
N LEU A 35 -31.79 -18.51 -5.00
CA LEU A 35 -31.28 -17.15 -5.08
C LEU A 35 -32.20 -16.25 -5.92
N ASP A 36 -32.69 -16.76 -7.05
CA ASP A 36 -33.62 -16.04 -7.93
C ASP A 36 -34.95 -15.74 -7.20
N GLU A 37 -35.49 -16.70 -6.44
CA GLU A 37 -36.70 -16.48 -5.63
C GLU A 37 -36.48 -15.43 -4.52
N LYS A 38 -35.28 -15.37 -3.94
CA LYS A 38 -34.92 -14.34 -2.94
C LYS A 38 -34.79 -12.96 -3.59
N LEU A 39 -34.22 -12.90 -4.79
CA LEU A 39 -34.09 -11.66 -5.55
C LEU A 39 -35.48 -11.09 -5.89
N GLU A 40 -36.39 -11.93 -6.37
CA GLU A 40 -37.75 -11.53 -6.74
C GLU A 40 -38.56 -11.05 -5.51
N ARG A 41 -38.31 -11.63 -4.33
CA ARG A 41 -38.88 -11.13 -3.06
C ARG A 41 -38.33 -9.76 -2.66
N LEU A 42 -37.04 -9.53 -2.85
CA LEU A 42 -36.40 -8.25 -2.54
C LEU A 42 -36.89 -7.14 -3.46
N GLU A 43 -37.07 -7.43 -4.75
CA GLU A 43 -37.64 -6.48 -5.72
C GLU A 43 -39.09 -6.14 -5.37
N LYS A 44 -39.90 -7.13 -4.96
CA LYS A 44 -41.28 -6.89 -4.46
C LYS A 44 -41.29 -6.01 -3.21
N LEU A 45 -40.36 -6.21 -2.27
CA LEU A 45 -40.24 -5.40 -1.06
C LEU A 45 -39.78 -3.95 -1.35
N GLN A 46 -38.89 -3.75 -2.32
CA GLN A 46 -38.51 -2.40 -2.75
C GLN A 46 -39.65 -1.68 -3.48
N SER A 47 -40.46 -2.40 -4.25
CA SER A 47 -41.62 -1.82 -4.94
C SER A 47 -42.76 -1.40 -3.99
N THR A 48 -42.82 -1.97 -2.78
CA THR A 48 -43.83 -1.63 -1.75
C THR A 48 -43.37 -0.58 -0.74
N GLY A 49 -42.08 -0.19 -0.74
CA GLY A 49 -41.51 0.78 0.20
C GLY A 49 -41.65 2.27 -0.19
N ALA A 50 -42.21 2.58 -1.36
CA ALA A 50 -42.33 3.94 -1.88
C ALA A 50 -43.73 4.54 -1.67
N THR A 51 -44.24 4.58 -0.43
CA THR A 51 -45.33 5.49 -0.03
C THR A 51 -45.44 5.57 1.49
N ALA A 52 -44.73 6.51 2.10
CA ALA A 52 -45.02 6.99 3.45
C ALA A 52 -44.65 8.48 3.55
N THR A 53 -45.62 9.33 3.27
CA THR A 53 -45.63 10.76 3.59
C THR A 53 -45.77 10.93 5.10
N VAL A 54 -44.78 11.54 5.75
CA VAL A 54 -44.90 12.00 7.14
C VAL A 54 -45.40 13.44 7.14
N ALA A 55 -46.60 13.65 7.69
CA ALA A 55 -47.15 14.96 7.99
C ALA A 55 -46.63 15.45 9.36
N ALA A 56 -46.26 16.74 9.44
CA ALA A 56 -45.97 17.43 10.69
C ALA A 56 -47.05 18.51 10.95
N PRO A 57 -47.45 18.79 12.20
CA PRO A 57 -48.49 19.76 12.52
C PRO A 57 -47.96 21.20 12.63
N ALA A 58 -48.86 22.17 12.45
CA ALA A 58 -48.62 23.60 12.42
C ALA A 58 -49.03 24.33 13.72
N ASP A 59 -48.64 25.63 13.77
CA ASP A 59 -48.98 26.74 14.68
C ASP A 59 -47.96 27.02 15.82
N SER A 60 -47.48 28.25 16.08
CA SER A 60 -47.85 29.60 15.64
C SER A 60 -46.77 30.68 15.97
N ASN A 61 -46.83 31.78 15.20
CA ASN A 61 -46.57 33.20 15.54
C ASN A 61 -45.19 33.91 15.40
N LEU A 62 -45.28 35.03 14.64
CA LEU A 62 -44.65 36.37 14.73
C LEU A 62 -43.45 36.76 13.81
N SER A 63 -43.75 37.79 12.99
CA SER A 63 -42.96 38.60 12.03
C SER A 63 -42.24 39.78 12.74
N PRO A 64 -41.42 40.69 12.11
CA PRO A 64 -41.09 40.87 10.69
C PRO A 64 -39.60 41.15 10.31
N SER A 65 -39.38 41.18 8.98
CA SER A 65 -38.21 41.53 8.12
C SER A 65 -37.77 43.04 8.18
N PRO A 66 -36.86 43.63 7.34
CA PRO A 66 -35.98 43.11 6.25
C PRO A 66 -34.55 43.75 6.10
N GLU A 67 -33.74 43.19 5.19
CA GLU A 67 -32.80 43.84 4.23
C GLU A 67 -31.90 42.72 3.61
N SER A 68 -31.54 42.59 2.33
CA SER A 68 -31.72 43.32 1.07
C SER A 68 -31.34 42.35 -0.10
N VAL A 69 -31.88 42.56 -1.31
CA VAL A 69 -31.63 41.77 -2.55
C VAL A 69 -30.75 42.61 -3.50
N PRO A 70 -30.05 42.07 -4.54
CA PRO A 70 -30.72 41.82 -5.82
C PRO A 70 -30.31 40.55 -6.59
N VAL A 71 -31.27 40.12 -7.41
CA VAL A 71 -31.29 39.00 -8.37
C VAL A 71 -30.70 39.42 -9.73
N LEU A 72 -30.06 38.47 -10.44
CA LEU A 72 -29.94 38.49 -11.90
C LEU A 72 -30.29 37.11 -12.49
N VAL A 73 -31.13 37.14 -13.52
CA VAL A 73 -31.77 36.01 -14.23
C VAL A 73 -30.86 35.44 -15.31
N PRO A 74 -31.01 34.14 -15.70
CA PRO A 74 -31.06 33.84 -17.14
C PRO A 74 -32.13 32.79 -17.54
N ILE A 75 -33.03 33.27 -18.41
CA ILE A 75 -33.54 32.74 -19.70
C ILE A 75 -33.57 31.21 -19.93
N LEU A 76 -34.80 30.72 -20.16
CA LEU A 76 -35.19 29.41 -20.72
C LEU A 76 -34.76 29.22 -22.19
N GLY A 77 -34.29 28.02 -22.54
CA GLY A 77 -34.08 27.59 -23.93
C GLY A 77 -34.06 26.06 -24.11
N LYS A 78 -35.25 25.54 -24.49
CA LYS A 78 -35.58 24.32 -25.28
C LYS A 78 -34.80 23.01 -25.10
N THR A 79 -35.55 22.01 -24.63
CA THR A 79 -35.28 20.56 -24.72
C THR A 79 -35.69 20.03 -26.11
N GLU A 80 -34.79 19.37 -26.84
CA GLU A 80 -35.14 18.53 -27.98
C GLU A 80 -35.13 17.05 -27.57
N THR A 81 -36.17 16.34 -27.99
CA THR A 81 -36.48 14.95 -27.65
C THR A 81 -36.15 14.10 -28.87
N ILE A 82 -35.24 13.12 -28.76
CA ILE A 82 -34.97 12.16 -29.84
C ILE A 82 -35.76 10.88 -29.56
N LYS A 83 -36.60 10.50 -30.52
CA LYS A 83 -37.41 9.27 -30.56
C LYS A 83 -36.52 8.05 -30.83
N ILE A 84 -36.80 6.95 -30.13
CA ILE A 84 -36.29 5.61 -30.46
C ILE A 84 -37.42 4.89 -31.22
N GLU A 85 -37.16 4.48 -32.47
CA GLU A 85 -38.05 3.62 -33.24
C GLU A 85 -37.73 2.14 -32.95
N GLU A 86 -38.74 1.40 -32.50
CA GLU A 86 -38.75 -0.07 -32.46
C GLU A 86 -39.03 -0.61 -33.88
N THR A 87 -38.21 -1.55 -34.36
CA THR A 87 -38.56 -2.37 -35.53
C THR A 87 -38.55 -3.84 -35.12
N THR A 88 -39.72 -4.45 -35.21
CA THR A 88 -39.98 -5.89 -35.07
C THR A 88 -39.69 -6.61 -36.38
N VAL A 89 -39.05 -7.78 -36.35
CA VAL A 89 -39.22 -8.81 -37.38
C VAL A 89 -39.14 -10.21 -36.75
N ALA A 90 -40.15 -11.02 -37.06
CA ALA A 90 -40.32 -12.42 -36.65
C ALA A 90 -39.38 -13.38 -37.41
N GLY A 91 -39.17 -14.57 -36.83
CA GLY A 91 -38.05 -15.45 -37.15
C GLY A 91 -38.18 -16.37 -38.36
N HIS A 92 -37.14 -17.18 -38.57
CA HIS A 92 -37.14 -18.52 -39.16
C HIS A 92 -35.83 -19.23 -38.77
N ALA A 93 -35.95 -20.48 -38.32
CA ALA A 93 -34.83 -21.36 -37.98
C ALA A 93 -34.26 -22.06 -39.22
N LYS A 94 -32.92 -22.26 -39.27
CA LYS A 94 -32.25 -23.41 -39.91
C LYS A 94 -30.78 -23.53 -39.46
N GLU A 95 -30.39 -24.77 -39.20
CA GLU A 95 -29.08 -25.27 -38.72
C GLU A 95 -27.98 -25.31 -39.81
N SER A 96 -26.73 -25.43 -39.29
CA SER A 96 -25.45 -25.81 -39.97
C SER A 96 -24.84 -24.70 -40.83
N GLU A 97 -23.58 -24.28 -40.72
CA GLU A 97 -22.30 -25.00 -40.57
C GLU A 97 -21.20 -24.03 -40.09
N SER A 98 -20.16 -24.54 -39.42
CA SER A 98 -19.03 -23.80 -38.86
C SER A 98 -18.08 -23.25 -39.93
N VAL A 99 -17.96 -21.92 -40.02
CA VAL A 99 -16.77 -21.23 -40.54
C VAL A 99 -16.46 -20.08 -39.59
N ASP A 100 -15.42 -20.27 -38.77
CA ASP A 100 -14.91 -19.28 -37.83
C ASP A 100 -14.09 -18.24 -38.60
N THR A 101 -14.78 -17.33 -39.28
CA THR A 101 -14.22 -16.08 -39.78
C THR A 101 -14.69 -14.96 -38.87
N LYS A 102 -13.87 -14.62 -37.86
CA LYS A 102 -13.98 -13.32 -37.17
C LYS A 102 -14.06 -12.21 -38.23
N PRO A 103 -15.09 -11.36 -38.24
CA PRO A 103 -15.05 -10.15 -39.05
C PRO A 103 -13.87 -9.31 -38.54
N LYS A 104 -12.91 -9.03 -39.42
CA LYS A 104 -11.95 -7.93 -39.19
C LYS A 104 -12.79 -6.67 -39.09
N SER A 105 -12.95 -6.14 -37.87
CA SER A 105 -13.53 -4.82 -37.67
C SER A 105 -12.55 -3.79 -38.23
N ASP A 106 -12.95 -3.10 -39.29
CA ASP A 106 -12.31 -1.88 -39.82
C ASP A 106 -12.56 -0.69 -38.86
N LEU A 107 -12.25 -0.86 -37.58
CA LEU A 107 -12.16 0.24 -36.62
C LEU A 107 -10.71 0.73 -36.62
N PRO A 108 -10.45 2.05 -36.71
CA PRO A 108 -9.08 2.58 -36.62
C PRO A 108 -8.43 2.09 -35.31
N ASP A 109 -7.10 1.90 -35.31
CA ASP A 109 -6.17 1.36 -34.27
C ASP A 109 -6.29 1.93 -32.82
N ASN A 110 -7.47 2.37 -32.40
CA ASN A 110 -7.72 3.39 -31.40
C ASN A 110 -8.76 2.99 -30.34
N PHE A 111 -9.24 1.75 -30.32
CA PHE A 111 -10.08 1.30 -29.20
C PHE A 111 -9.18 0.96 -28.00
N ALA A 112 -9.56 1.44 -26.81
CA ALA A 112 -8.92 1.08 -25.56
C ALA A 112 -9.82 0.10 -24.83
N ASN A 113 -9.33 -1.12 -24.61
CA ASN A 113 -10.06 -2.14 -23.85
C ASN A 113 -10.10 -1.75 -22.38
N LEU A 114 -11.28 -1.86 -21.77
CA LEU A 114 -11.50 -1.71 -20.33
C LEU A 114 -11.48 -3.06 -19.66
N SER A 115 -10.72 -3.17 -18.57
CA SER A 115 -10.74 -4.33 -17.69
C SER A 115 -10.63 -3.90 -16.23
N TYR A 116 -10.95 -4.81 -15.32
CA TYR A 116 -10.73 -4.62 -13.89
C TYR A 116 -9.75 -5.68 -13.39
N GLY A 117 -8.70 -5.26 -12.70
CA GLY A 117 -7.64 -6.17 -12.26
C GLY A 117 -7.01 -5.74 -10.94
N LYS A 118 -5.84 -6.31 -10.65
CA LYS A 118 -5.06 -6.01 -9.43
C LYS A 118 -4.68 -4.53 -9.27
N ASN A 119 -4.83 -3.73 -10.32
CA ASN A 119 -4.49 -2.30 -10.36
C ASN A 119 -5.71 -1.41 -10.53
N GLY A 120 -6.91 -1.93 -10.25
CA GLY A 120 -8.17 -1.23 -10.41
C GLY A 120 -8.65 -1.26 -11.86
N PHE A 121 -9.17 -0.14 -12.34
CA PHE A 121 -9.66 0.01 -13.72
C PHE A 121 -8.49 0.18 -14.68
N GLU A 122 -8.31 -0.75 -15.61
CA GLU A 122 -7.23 -0.76 -16.57
C GLU A 122 -7.75 -0.53 -17.99
N PHE A 123 -7.18 0.47 -18.65
CA PHE A 123 -7.40 0.85 -20.04
C PHE A 123 -6.13 0.53 -20.83
N ARG A 124 -6.27 -0.15 -21.97
CA ARG A 124 -5.12 -0.50 -22.81
C ARG A 124 -5.51 -0.46 -24.29
N THR A 125 -4.69 0.19 -25.10
CA THR A 125 -4.90 0.20 -26.56
C THR A 125 -4.60 -1.16 -27.16
N ASP A 126 -5.30 -1.53 -28.23
CA ASP A 126 -5.11 -2.83 -28.90
C ASP A 126 -3.68 -3.04 -29.42
N ASN A 127 -3.02 -1.96 -29.83
CA ASN A 127 -1.62 -1.97 -30.28
C ASN A 127 -0.58 -1.97 -29.15
N ASP A 128 -1.00 -2.03 -27.88
CA ASP A 128 -0.16 -2.01 -26.67
C ASP A 128 0.80 -0.82 -26.53
N LYS A 129 0.58 0.28 -27.27
CA LYS A 129 1.41 1.48 -27.13
C LYS A 129 1.08 2.27 -25.88
N PHE A 130 -0.18 2.22 -25.42
CA PHE A 130 -0.62 3.01 -24.28
C PHE A 130 -1.44 2.15 -23.31
N SER A 131 -1.17 2.34 -22.02
CA SER A 131 -2.01 1.81 -20.96
C SER A 131 -2.18 2.82 -19.84
N LEU A 132 -3.30 2.73 -19.12
CA LEU A 132 -3.59 3.48 -17.91
C LEU A 132 -4.35 2.59 -16.95
N ALA A 133 -3.86 2.45 -15.73
CA ALA A 133 -4.56 1.83 -14.63
C ALA A 133 -4.84 2.89 -13.56
N ILE A 134 -6.10 2.97 -13.14
CA ILE A 134 -6.59 3.87 -12.10
C ILE A 134 -6.97 3.04 -10.89
N GLN A 135 -6.29 3.26 -9.78
CA GLN A 135 -6.57 2.61 -8.50
C GLN A 135 -6.83 3.65 -7.43
N ASN A 136 -7.93 3.50 -6.71
CA ASN A 136 -8.25 4.31 -5.55
C ASN A 136 -8.05 3.50 -4.27
N ARG A 137 -7.65 4.18 -3.20
CA ARG A 137 -7.50 3.58 -1.88
C ARG A 137 -8.01 4.52 -0.80
N ILE A 138 -8.88 4.01 0.05
CA ILE A 138 -9.44 4.71 1.21
C ILE A 138 -9.05 3.93 2.44
N GLN A 139 -8.53 4.64 3.44
CA GLN A 139 -8.20 4.08 4.73
C GLN A 139 -8.83 4.92 5.84
N VAL A 140 -9.76 4.31 6.55
CA VAL A 140 -10.44 4.91 7.70
C VAL A 140 -9.90 4.29 8.98
N ARG A 141 -9.72 5.10 10.01
CA ARG A 141 -9.13 4.67 11.29
C ARG A 141 -9.86 5.30 12.46
N TYR A 142 -10.07 4.49 13.49
CA TYR A 142 -10.32 4.92 14.85
C TYR A 142 -9.07 4.68 15.71
N SER A 143 -8.76 5.62 16.59
CA SER A 143 -7.64 5.55 17.54
C SER A 143 -8.03 5.97 18.94
N ASN A 144 -7.44 5.32 19.94
CA ASN A 144 -7.55 5.66 21.36
C ASN A 144 -6.28 5.21 22.10
N PRO A 145 -5.74 5.96 23.08
CA PRO A 145 -6.09 7.33 23.42
C PRO A 145 -5.44 8.35 22.47
N PHE A 146 -4.53 7.96 21.57
CA PHE A 146 -3.92 8.86 20.58
C PHE A 146 -3.62 8.17 19.25
N ASP A 147 -3.31 8.93 18.19
CA ASP A 147 -3.00 8.40 16.84
C ASP A 147 -1.52 8.54 16.44
N SER A 148 -0.76 9.46 17.02
CA SER A 148 0.65 9.66 16.67
C SER A 148 1.55 8.62 17.35
N ASP A 149 2.71 8.34 16.75
CA ASP A 149 3.79 7.64 17.46
C ASP A 149 4.49 8.66 18.37
N PRO A 150 4.47 8.46 19.70
CA PRO A 150 4.94 9.45 20.66
C PRO A 150 6.46 9.54 20.63
N ARG A 151 7.00 10.77 20.68
CA ARG A 151 8.45 11.02 20.71
C ARG A 151 8.89 11.73 21.99
N SER A 152 7.94 12.25 22.74
CA SER A 152 8.13 12.84 24.06
C SER A 152 7.07 12.32 25.02
N ILE A 153 7.25 12.62 26.31
CA ILE A 153 6.28 12.25 27.35
C ILE A 153 4.93 12.93 27.06
N GLU A 154 4.94 14.18 26.60
CA GLU A 154 3.71 14.92 26.29
C GLU A 154 2.91 14.33 25.13
N ASP A 155 3.57 13.66 24.17
CA ASP A 155 2.85 12.93 23.11
C ASP A 155 2.19 11.65 23.66
N LEU A 156 2.80 11.03 24.67
CA LEU A 156 2.34 9.79 25.30
C LEU A 156 1.14 10.04 26.23
N GLU A 157 1.11 11.17 26.92
CA GLU A 157 0.05 11.56 27.85
C GLU A 157 -1.24 12.11 27.18
N ARG A 158 -1.30 12.11 25.85
CA ARG A 158 -2.49 12.59 25.13
C ARG A 158 -3.67 11.63 25.31
N ASP A 159 -4.82 12.16 25.73
CA ASP A 159 -6.06 11.40 25.84
C ASP A 159 -7.16 11.93 24.90
N GLU A 160 -6.97 11.66 23.60
CA GLU A 160 -7.84 12.10 22.51
C GLU A 160 -8.18 10.96 21.53
N SER A 161 -9.38 10.41 21.70
CA SER A 161 -9.91 9.48 20.70
C SER A 161 -10.16 10.18 19.37
N SER A 162 -9.81 9.53 18.25
CA SER A 162 -9.96 10.16 16.92
C SER A 162 -10.55 9.21 15.88
N PHE A 163 -11.45 9.74 15.04
CA PHE A 163 -11.89 9.14 13.78
C PHE A 163 -11.25 9.91 12.64
N ARG A 164 -10.50 9.22 11.77
CA ARG A 164 -9.70 9.85 10.73
C ARG A 164 -9.79 9.11 9.41
N ILE A 165 -9.85 9.87 8.32
CA ILE A 165 -9.48 9.37 6.99
C ILE A 165 -7.96 9.45 6.90
N ARG A 166 -7.29 8.36 7.28
CA ARG A 166 -5.82 8.32 7.38
C ARG A 166 -5.15 8.46 6.02
N ARG A 167 -5.79 7.93 4.96
CA ARG A 167 -5.34 7.97 3.57
C ARG A 167 -6.55 7.98 2.64
N ALA A 168 -6.53 8.85 1.65
CA ALA A 168 -7.41 8.78 0.49
C ALA A 168 -6.51 9.01 -0.72
N ARG A 169 -6.26 7.99 -1.55
CA ARG A 169 -5.21 8.06 -2.58
C ARG A 169 -5.70 7.58 -3.92
N THR A 170 -5.23 8.24 -4.95
CA THR A 170 -5.38 7.80 -6.33
C THR A 170 -3.99 7.48 -6.89
N ARG A 171 -3.84 6.29 -7.46
CA ARG A 171 -2.66 5.88 -8.21
C ARG A 171 -3.03 5.78 -9.67
N LEU A 172 -2.23 6.44 -10.51
CA LEU A 172 -2.29 6.29 -11.96
C LEU A 172 -0.98 5.65 -12.41
N ARG A 173 -1.07 4.57 -13.20
CA ARG A 173 0.13 3.88 -13.66
C ARG A 173 -0.10 3.23 -15.02
N GLY A 174 0.94 3.09 -15.80
CA GLY A 174 0.85 2.44 -17.10
C GLY A 174 2.11 2.64 -17.90
N HIS A 175 1.99 2.54 -19.22
CA HIS A 175 3.08 2.82 -20.16
C HIS A 175 2.60 3.70 -21.31
N ALA A 176 3.55 4.38 -21.96
CA ALA A 176 3.29 5.25 -23.09
C ALA A 176 4.33 5.01 -24.20
N TYR A 177 3.85 4.96 -25.44
CA TYR A 177 4.59 4.63 -26.67
C TYR A 177 5.19 3.22 -26.73
N TRP A 178 5.85 2.77 -25.66
CA TRP A 178 6.45 1.45 -25.55
C TRP A 178 6.08 0.79 -24.21
N PRO A 179 5.79 -0.53 -24.16
CA PRO A 179 5.46 -1.25 -22.93
C PRO A 179 6.52 -1.16 -21.80
N TRP A 180 7.77 -0.87 -22.17
CA TRP A 180 8.88 -0.71 -21.23
C TRP A 180 9.06 0.74 -20.73
N LEU A 181 8.39 1.74 -21.33
CA LEU A 181 8.43 3.13 -20.85
C LEU A 181 7.22 3.38 -19.96
N LYS A 182 7.41 3.14 -18.67
CA LYS A 182 6.35 3.15 -17.66
C LYS A 182 6.27 4.49 -16.95
N TYR A 183 5.07 4.87 -16.53
CA TYR A 183 4.84 6.01 -15.65
C TYR A 183 4.06 5.59 -14.41
N TYR A 184 4.29 6.31 -13.31
CA TYR A 184 3.57 6.12 -12.06
C TYR A 184 3.36 7.46 -11.37
N LEU A 185 2.11 7.72 -10.98
CA LEU A 185 1.67 8.90 -10.26
C LEU A 185 0.87 8.45 -9.03
N GLN A 186 1.12 9.08 -7.88
CA GLN A 186 0.29 8.90 -6.67
C GLN A 186 -0.06 10.24 -6.06
N TYR A 187 -1.36 10.53 -6.00
CA TYR A 187 -1.90 11.68 -5.30
C TYR A 187 -2.58 11.25 -3.99
N ASP A 188 -2.45 12.06 -2.95
CA ASP A 188 -3.12 11.86 -1.65
C ASP A 188 -4.09 13.01 -1.40
N TRP A 189 -5.38 12.69 -1.33
CA TRP A 189 -6.48 13.62 -1.08
C TRP A 189 -6.61 13.98 0.40
N SER A 190 -6.19 13.09 1.30
CA SER A 190 -6.23 13.34 2.76
C SER A 190 -5.15 14.32 3.23
N GLN A 191 -4.05 14.37 2.48
CA GLN A 191 -2.97 15.34 2.62
C GLN A 191 -2.62 15.82 1.21
N PRO A 192 -3.30 16.85 0.68
CA PRO A 192 -3.24 17.28 -0.73
C PRO A 192 -1.82 17.44 -1.29
N VAL A 193 -1.21 16.35 -1.74
CA VAL A 193 0.18 16.30 -2.20
C VAL A 193 0.36 15.24 -3.27
N LEU A 194 1.07 15.61 -4.35
CA LEU A 194 1.58 14.67 -5.32
C LEU A 194 2.76 13.92 -4.70
N ARG A 195 2.56 12.69 -4.24
CA ARG A 195 3.60 11.95 -3.51
C ARG A 195 4.68 11.43 -4.45
N ASP A 196 4.25 10.75 -5.50
CA ASP A 196 5.12 10.07 -6.45
C ASP A 196 4.79 10.52 -7.87
N LEU A 197 5.82 10.80 -8.66
CA LEU A 197 5.74 11.03 -10.10
C LEU A 197 7.05 10.50 -10.71
N THR A 198 7.00 9.32 -11.30
CA THR A 198 8.18 8.66 -11.86
C THR A 198 7.96 8.22 -13.29
N LEU A 199 8.99 8.39 -14.12
CA LEU A 199 9.12 7.74 -15.42
C LEU A 199 10.17 6.64 -15.31
N THR A 200 9.84 5.42 -15.72
CA THR A 200 10.72 4.25 -15.60
C THR A 200 11.00 3.65 -16.96
N VAL A 201 12.27 3.48 -17.29
CA VAL A 201 12.74 2.68 -18.41
C VAL A 201 13.00 1.26 -17.89
N ASP A 202 12.06 0.36 -18.18
CA ASP A 202 12.04 -1.05 -17.73
C ASP A 202 12.18 -1.99 -18.94
N LYS A 203 13.24 -1.77 -19.73
CA LYS A 203 13.51 -2.56 -20.94
C LYS A 203 14.27 -3.85 -20.63
N TYR A 204 15.13 -3.82 -19.62
CA TYR A 204 15.96 -4.95 -19.22
C TYR A 204 15.69 -5.28 -17.74
N PRO A 205 15.35 -6.54 -17.39
CA PRO A 205 15.09 -6.91 -16.00
C PRO A 205 16.26 -6.65 -15.04
N TRP A 206 17.48 -6.74 -15.56
CA TRP A 206 18.72 -6.53 -14.81
C TRP A 206 19.13 -5.06 -14.70
N ALA A 207 18.52 -4.14 -15.46
CA ALA A 207 18.82 -2.71 -15.40
C ALA A 207 17.59 -1.88 -15.77
N LYS A 208 16.88 -1.44 -14.74
CA LYS A 208 15.74 -0.53 -14.78
C LYS A 208 16.18 0.80 -14.22
N ILE A 209 15.75 1.88 -14.85
CA ILE A 209 16.07 3.24 -14.37
C ILE A 209 14.76 3.99 -14.18
N TRP A 210 14.58 4.63 -13.03
CA TRP A 210 13.48 5.57 -12.82
C TRP A 210 14.01 6.99 -12.63
N PHE A 211 13.29 7.96 -13.19
CA PHE A 211 13.53 9.40 -13.08
C PHE A 211 12.31 10.08 -12.44
N GLY A 212 12.52 11.15 -11.68
CA GLY A 212 11.45 11.99 -11.15
C GLY A 212 11.46 12.03 -9.63
N ARG A 213 10.31 11.79 -9.00
CA ARG A 213 10.17 11.71 -7.54
C ARG A 213 9.49 10.42 -7.12
N GLY A 214 10.16 9.67 -6.25
CA GLY A 214 9.67 8.38 -5.76
C GLY A 214 10.33 7.98 -4.44
N LYS A 215 9.89 6.87 -3.88
CA LYS A 215 10.55 6.28 -2.70
C LYS A 215 11.93 5.78 -3.11
N VAL A 216 12.95 6.15 -2.36
CA VAL A 216 14.29 5.58 -2.53
C VAL A 216 14.25 4.12 -2.07
N ILE A 217 14.70 3.19 -2.91
CA ILE A 217 14.88 1.78 -2.53
C ILE A 217 16.05 1.66 -1.53
N TYR A 218 15.78 1.99 -0.27
CA TYR A 218 16.74 1.99 0.84
C TYR A 218 16.39 0.89 1.83
N ASN A 219 15.28 1.03 2.59
CA ASN A 219 14.85 0.03 3.56
C ASN A 219 13.47 -0.58 3.28
N ASP A 220 13.26 -1.84 3.66
CA ASP A 220 12.05 -2.62 3.32
C ASP A 220 10.76 -1.98 3.84
N GLU A 221 10.65 -1.72 5.15
CA GLU A 221 9.44 -1.24 5.79
C GLU A 221 8.96 0.04 5.08
N ARG A 222 9.90 0.94 4.74
CA ARG A 222 9.59 2.18 4.03
C ARG A 222 9.18 1.94 2.59
N VAL A 223 9.93 1.14 1.84
CA VAL A 223 9.72 0.89 0.40
C VAL A 223 8.40 0.15 0.20
N THR A 224 8.11 -0.85 1.04
CA THR A 224 6.84 -1.57 1.08
C THR A 224 5.67 -0.60 1.09
N SER A 225 4.72 -0.81 0.18
CA SER A 225 3.52 0.02 0.06
C SER A 225 2.80 0.10 1.41
N SER A 226 2.27 1.26 1.80
CA SER A 226 1.50 1.33 3.05
C SER A 226 0.21 0.49 3.00
N GLY A 227 -0.20 -0.03 1.84
CA GLY A 227 -1.29 -1.01 1.73
C GLY A 227 -0.81 -2.43 2.03
N ASN A 228 0.46 -2.72 1.75
CA ASN A 228 1.06 -4.05 1.88
C ASN A 228 1.80 -4.24 3.23
N GLN A 229 1.53 -3.37 4.19
CA GLN A 229 2.03 -3.50 5.56
C GLN A 229 1.21 -4.54 6.33
N GLN A 230 1.86 -5.27 7.22
CA GLN A 230 1.22 -6.19 8.16
C GLN A 230 0.56 -5.39 9.30
N PHE A 231 1.20 -4.31 9.75
CA PHE A 231 0.69 -3.42 10.80
C PHE A 231 -0.06 -2.21 10.24
N ALA A 232 -0.87 -1.53 11.07
CA ALA A 232 -1.67 -0.39 10.63
C ALA A 232 -0.79 0.83 10.25
N ASN A 233 0.35 0.98 10.95
CA ASN A 233 1.46 1.89 10.62
C ASN A 233 2.79 1.13 10.65
N ARG A 234 3.80 1.79 10.08
CA ARG A 234 5.20 1.39 10.23
C ARG A 234 5.65 1.53 11.69
N SER A 235 6.77 0.92 12.02
CA SER A 235 7.40 1.01 13.34
C SER A 235 7.87 2.43 13.64
N ILE A 236 8.11 2.69 14.93
CA ILE A 236 8.75 3.93 15.41
C ILE A 236 10.13 4.20 14.76
N VAL A 237 10.78 3.19 14.19
CA VAL A 237 12.10 3.29 13.52
C VAL A 237 12.00 4.09 12.22
N THR A 238 10.91 3.92 11.47
CA THR A 238 10.80 4.48 10.11
C THR A 238 10.98 5.99 10.08
N ASP A 239 10.42 6.70 11.06
CA ASP A 239 10.42 8.16 11.05
C ASP A 239 11.81 8.78 11.26
N ILE A 240 12.76 8.00 11.80
CA ILE A 240 14.09 8.46 12.16
C ILE A 240 15.14 8.02 11.14
N PHE A 241 15.02 6.78 10.66
CA PHE A 241 16.10 6.15 9.88
C PHE A 241 15.86 6.14 8.38
N THR A 242 14.67 6.51 7.90
CA THR A 242 14.35 6.41 6.48
C THR A 242 14.73 7.65 5.68
N VAL A 243 15.13 7.42 4.43
CA VAL A 243 15.40 8.45 3.42
C VAL A 243 14.11 9.01 2.81
N ASP A 244 13.02 8.27 2.94
CA ASP A 244 11.70 8.53 2.34
C ASP A 244 11.76 8.72 0.80
N ARG A 245 11.17 9.81 0.31
CA ARG A 245 10.94 10.09 -1.11
C ARG A 245 11.85 11.20 -1.51
N GLN A 246 12.54 11.02 -2.62
CA GLN A 246 13.51 11.98 -3.11
C GLN A 246 13.29 12.24 -4.59
N GLN A 247 13.70 13.42 -5.04
CA GLN A 247 13.76 13.78 -6.46
C GLN A 247 15.13 13.34 -7.01
N GLY A 248 15.17 12.57 -8.09
CA GLY A 248 16.43 12.13 -8.69
C GLY A 248 16.29 10.97 -9.66
N VAL A 249 17.34 10.15 -9.69
CA VAL A 249 17.45 8.98 -10.57
C VAL A 249 17.91 7.77 -9.76
N GLN A 250 17.32 6.61 -10.01
CA GLN A 250 17.77 5.35 -9.42
C GLN A 250 17.84 4.26 -10.48
N LEU A 251 18.99 3.59 -10.55
CA LEU A 251 19.21 2.35 -11.29
C LEU A 251 18.96 1.18 -10.34
N PHE A 252 18.22 0.19 -10.77
CA PHE A 252 17.93 -1.01 -9.99
C PHE A 252 17.65 -2.19 -10.91
N GLY A 253 17.84 -3.39 -10.41
CA GLY A 253 17.65 -4.58 -11.22
C GLY A 253 17.84 -5.85 -10.43
N ASN A 254 17.50 -6.96 -11.09
CA ASN A 254 17.71 -8.30 -10.57
C ASN A 254 18.65 -9.06 -11.50
N VAL A 255 19.68 -9.69 -10.92
CA VAL A 255 20.64 -10.53 -11.62
C VAL A 255 20.52 -11.96 -11.11
N PHE A 256 20.59 -12.90 -12.05
CA PHE A 256 20.49 -14.35 -11.78
C PHE A 256 19.17 -14.81 -11.13
N PRO A 257 18.00 -14.39 -11.66
CA PRO A 257 16.70 -14.73 -11.10
C PRO A 257 16.52 -16.25 -10.95
N GLY A 258 16.05 -16.67 -9.77
CA GLY A 258 15.73 -18.08 -9.48
C GLY A 258 16.94 -18.99 -9.24
N THR A 259 18.17 -18.45 -9.24
CA THR A 259 19.36 -19.19 -8.82
C THR A 259 19.60 -19.02 -7.30
N TRP A 260 20.49 -19.83 -6.72
CA TRP A 260 20.84 -19.69 -5.29
C TRP A 260 21.58 -18.37 -4.95
N TYR A 261 22.05 -17.66 -5.98
CA TYR A 261 22.73 -16.36 -5.90
C TYR A 261 21.91 -15.27 -6.63
N ASP A 262 20.59 -15.41 -6.62
CA ASP A 262 19.64 -14.38 -7.07
C ASP A 262 19.87 -13.09 -6.26
N MET A 263 20.34 -12.04 -6.94
CA MET A 263 20.68 -10.77 -6.31
C MET A 263 19.92 -9.62 -6.95
N SER A 264 19.31 -8.78 -6.11
CA SER A 264 18.75 -7.50 -6.53
C SER A 264 19.63 -6.36 -6.01
N TYR A 265 19.71 -5.28 -6.77
CA TYR A 265 20.47 -4.09 -6.39
C TYR A 265 19.70 -2.81 -6.72
N ALA A 266 20.02 -1.74 -6.00
CA ALA A 266 19.58 -0.39 -6.32
C ALA A 266 20.71 0.60 -6.01
N ALA A 267 20.92 1.59 -6.88
CA ALA A 267 21.86 2.68 -6.67
C ALA A 267 21.25 3.97 -7.24
N GLY A 268 21.30 5.07 -6.51
CA GLY A 268 20.67 6.31 -6.94
C GLY A 268 21.36 7.57 -6.45
N VAL A 269 21.08 8.65 -7.18
CA VAL A 269 21.54 10.01 -6.91
C VAL A 269 20.32 10.92 -6.85
N PHE A 270 20.23 11.73 -5.80
CA PHE A 270 19.04 12.52 -5.50
C PHE A 270 19.38 13.92 -4.98
N SER A 271 18.40 14.83 -5.01
CA SER A 271 18.55 16.20 -4.50
C SER A 271 18.72 16.27 -2.97
N GLY A 272 18.23 15.28 -2.22
CA GLY A 272 18.47 15.17 -0.78
C GLY A 272 17.57 16.04 0.11
N LEU A 273 16.52 16.67 -0.42
CA LEU A 273 15.62 17.56 0.33
C LEU A 273 14.18 17.04 0.49
N GLY A 274 13.91 15.81 0.05
CA GLY A 274 12.62 15.18 0.22
C GLY A 274 11.58 15.60 -0.82
N VAL A 275 10.32 15.70 -0.40
CA VAL A 275 9.19 16.17 -1.23
C VAL A 275 9.09 17.69 -1.17
N GLY A 276 8.87 18.32 -2.33
CA GLY A 276 8.51 19.74 -2.43
C GLY A 276 9.65 20.67 -2.87
N GLU A 277 10.89 20.18 -2.88
CA GLU A 277 12.06 20.95 -3.32
C GLU A 277 12.71 20.28 -4.54
N ASN A 278 13.00 21.08 -5.57
CA ASN A 278 13.56 20.59 -6.83
C ASN A 278 15.08 20.76 -6.87
N ASN A 279 15.61 21.70 -6.09
CA ASN A 279 17.03 21.98 -6.04
C ASN A 279 17.71 21.20 -4.91
N ASN A 280 19.03 21.13 -4.97
CA ASN A 280 19.85 20.74 -3.82
C ASN A 280 20.34 22.02 -3.14
N ASP A 281 20.38 22.04 -1.81
CA ASP A 281 20.63 23.25 -1.01
C ASP A 281 22.12 23.64 -0.95
N ASP A 282 23.05 22.73 -1.24
CA ASP A 282 24.48 22.95 -1.00
C ASP A 282 25.43 22.40 -2.09
N SER A 283 24.87 22.09 -3.27
CA SER A 283 25.53 21.36 -4.38
C SER A 283 26.05 19.95 -4.07
N HIS A 284 25.72 19.35 -2.91
CA HIS A 284 26.09 17.97 -2.58
C HIS A 284 24.87 17.05 -2.68
N MET A 285 24.80 16.31 -3.79
CA MET A 285 23.74 15.33 -4.00
C MET A 285 23.74 14.24 -2.92
N MET A 286 22.56 13.71 -2.67
CA MET A 286 22.36 12.51 -1.88
C MET A 286 22.68 11.26 -2.71
N TYR A 287 23.35 10.29 -2.08
CA TYR A 287 23.63 8.98 -2.68
C TYR A 287 23.01 7.87 -1.83
N SER A 288 22.46 6.85 -2.48
CA SER A 288 21.97 5.64 -1.80
C SER A 288 22.29 4.40 -2.62
N GLY A 289 22.67 3.33 -1.93
CA GLY A 289 22.89 2.01 -2.50
C GLY A 289 22.26 0.92 -1.64
N ARG A 290 21.72 -0.11 -2.28
CA ARG A 290 21.16 -1.32 -1.66
C ARG A 290 21.59 -2.54 -2.46
N VAL A 291 21.95 -3.60 -1.75
CA VAL A 291 22.13 -4.94 -2.28
C VAL A 291 21.24 -5.91 -1.52
N GLN A 292 20.73 -6.90 -2.22
CA GLN A 292 19.76 -7.84 -1.70
C GLN A 292 20.04 -9.24 -2.27
N TRP A 293 20.10 -10.25 -1.42
CA TRP A 293 20.29 -11.65 -1.80
C TRP A 293 19.05 -12.47 -1.45
N ASN A 294 18.42 -13.05 -2.48
CA ASN A 294 17.25 -13.92 -2.37
C ASN A 294 17.72 -15.38 -2.26
N ALA A 295 17.96 -15.86 -1.04
CA ALA A 295 18.71 -17.09 -0.77
C ALA A 295 17.93 -18.39 -0.99
N LEU A 296 16.62 -18.43 -0.72
CA LEU A 296 15.81 -19.67 -0.73
C LEU A 296 14.58 -19.66 -1.65
N GLY A 297 14.29 -18.53 -2.28
CA GLY A 297 13.20 -18.35 -3.24
C GLY A 297 13.49 -17.10 -4.04
N GLY A 298 13.10 -17.05 -5.32
CA GLY A 298 13.36 -15.91 -6.22
C GLY A 298 12.89 -14.56 -5.67
N GLU A 299 13.08 -13.48 -6.44
CA GLU A 299 12.80 -12.10 -6.01
C GLU A 299 11.60 -11.96 -5.04
N MET A 300 11.88 -11.61 -3.79
CA MET A 300 10.86 -11.46 -2.75
C MET A 300 10.18 -10.09 -2.87
N PRO A 301 8.89 -10.02 -3.25
CA PRO A 301 8.20 -8.75 -3.42
C PRO A 301 8.03 -8.03 -2.09
N PHE A 302 8.03 -6.69 -2.15
CA PHE A 302 7.81 -5.81 -0.98
C PHE A 302 6.36 -5.90 -0.46
N SER A 303 6.13 -6.86 0.43
CA SER A 303 4.90 -7.12 1.19
C SER A 303 5.27 -7.83 2.49
N GLN A 304 4.68 -7.44 3.62
CA GLN A 304 5.12 -7.94 4.95
C GLN A 304 4.41 -9.22 5.39
N SER A 305 3.12 -9.36 5.11
CA SER A 305 2.34 -10.57 5.43
C SER A 305 2.57 -11.66 4.37
N ASP A 306 2.47 -12.94 4.75
CA ASP A 306 2.46 -14.05 3.78
C ASP A 306 1.02 -14.39 3.32
N THR A 307 0.33 -13.43 2.71
CA THR A 307 -1.05 -13.61 2.24
C THR A 307 -1.17 -14.59 1.07
N GLU A 308 -0.06 -14.92 0.42
CA GLU A 308 0.00 -15.83 -0.72
C GLU A 308 0.26 -17.29 -0.29
N PHE A 309 0.58 -17.52 1.00
CA PHE A 309 0.91 -18.83 1.56
C PHE A 309 2.03 -19.52 0.80
N HIS A 310 3.25 -18.96 0.88
CA HIS A 310 4.41 -19.47 0.16
C HIS A 310 4.61 -20.98 0.43
N GLU A 311 4.49 -21.80 -0.62
CA GLU A 311 4.62 -23.26 -0.49
C GLU A 311 6.05 -23.68 -0.11
N LYS A 312 7.05 -22.96 -0.63
CA LYS A 312 8.47 -23.14 -0.35
C LYS A 312 8.99 -21.98 0.50
N PRO A 313 9.96 -22.22 1.42
CA PRO A 313 10.53 -21.14 2.22
C PRO A 313 11.23 -20.12 1.32
N ALA A 314 10.93 -18.85 1.51
CA ALA A 314 11.62 -17.74 0.87
C ALA A 314 12.41 -16.97 1.92
N LEU A 315 13.70 -16.74 1.67
CA LEU A 315 14.61 -16.04 2.58
C LEU A 315 15.34 -14.95 1.81
N ASN A 316 15.43 -13.78 2.41
CA ASN A 316 16.07 -12.63 1.83
C ASN A 316 16.94 -11.90 2.86
N PHE A 317 18.17 -11.59 2.47
CA PHE A 317 19.06 -10.70 3.20
C PHE A 317 19.24 -9.41 2.38
N ALA A 318 19.31 -8.26 3.04
CA ALA A 318 19.64 -7.01 2.37
C ALA A 318 20.53 -6.12 3.23
N PHE A 319 21.33 -5.31 2.55
CA PHE A 319 22.11 -4.25 3.14
C PHE A 319 21.95 -2.98 2.30
N ALA A 320 21.75 -1.84 2.95
CA ALA A 320 21.71 -0.55 2.27
C ALA A 320 22.48 0.51 3.04
N ALA A 321 22.99 1.49 2.31
CA ALA A 321 23.66 2.66 2.85
C ALA A 321 23.21 3.92 2.10
N ALA A 322 23.22 5.05 2.80
CA ALA A 322 22.96 6.35 2.20
C ALA A 322 23.81 7.44 2.85
N THR A 323 24.20 8.43 2.06
CA THR A 323 24.83 9.67 2.53
C THR A 323 24.09 10.87 1.95
N ASN A 324 23.83 11.87 2.78
CA ASN A 324 23.19 13.11 2.38
C ASN A 324 23.83 14.30 3.12
N ARG A 325 23.79 15.48 2.52
CA ARG A 325 24.12 16.73 3.19
C ARG A 325 22.98 17.71 2.93
N SER A 326 22.39 18.23 4.00
CA SER A 326 21.25 19.13 3.90
C SER A 326 21.01 19.91 5.19
N LYS A 327 20.09 20.87 5.15
CA LYS A 327 19.50 21.50 6.36
C LYS A 327 18.58 20.61 7.18
N CYS A 328 18.14 19.47 6.64
CA CYS A 328 17.20 18.55 7.27
C CYS A 328 17.94 17.42 7.97
N THR A 329 17.34 16.82 9.01
CA THR A 329 17.86 15.58 9.64
C THR A 329 16.88 14.41 9.55
N ALA A 330 15.65 14.66 9.11
CA ALA A 330 14.61 13.66 8.84
C ALA A 330 13.76 14.08 7.64
N PHE A 331 13.09 13.10 7.02
CA PHE A 331 12.21 13.31 5.87
C PHE A 331 10.83 12.69 6.11
N GLN A 332 9.76 13.43 5.80
CA GLN A 332 8.39 12.91 5.80
C GLN A 332 7.69 13.15 4.46
N THR A 333 6.62 12.41 4.19
CA THR A 333 5.87 12.58 2.94
C THR A 333 4.65 13.49 3.09
N ASP A 334 4.91 14.80 3.10
CA ASP A 334 3.93 15.86 2.96
C ASP A 334 4.61 17.11 2.38
N SER A 335 3.91 18.25 2.34
CA SER A 335 4.44 19.52 1.82
C SER A 335 5.60 20.09 2.65
N GLY A 336 5.80 19.62 3.89
CA GLY A 336 6.89 19.98 4.79
C GLY A 336 7.83 18.80 5.02
N SER A 337 8.36 18.24 3.93
CA SER A 337 9.15 17.01 3.96
C SER A 337 10.43 17.16 4.78
N CYS A 338 11.13 18.29 4.61
CA CYS A 338 12.34 18.62 5.34
C CYS A 338 12.02 18.86 6.82
N ARG A 339 12.47 17.93 7.67
CA ARG A 339 12.22 17.99 9.11
C ARG A 339 13.50 17.77 9.90
N ASN A 340 13.36 17.97 11.19
CA ASN A 340 14.41 17.76 12.16
C ASN A 340 14.08 16.60 13.11
N LEU A 341 15.11 15.87 13.50
CA LEU A 341 15.07 14.93 14.61
C LEU A 341 15.02 15.70 15.94
N PRO A 342 14.45 15.11 17.01
CA PRO A 342 14.55 15.67 18.35
C PRO A 342 16.01 15.99 18.71
N GLY A 343 16.24 17.16 19.31
CA GLY A 343 17.58 17.64 19.66
C GLY A 343 18.35 18.32 18.52
N PHE A 344 17.82 18.34 17.30
CA PHE A 344 18.39 19.10 16.18
C PHE A 344 17.40 20.19 15.78
N PRO A 345 17.77 21.47 15.73
CA PRO A 345 16.95 22.48 15.06
C PRO A 345 17.00 22.28 13.54
N LEU A 346 16.03 22.84 12.81
CA LEU A 346 16.14 22.97 11.36
C LEU A 346 17.41 23.78 11.05
N GLY A 347 18.27 23.23 10.19
CA GLY A 347 19.60 23.78 9.94
C GLY A 347 19.62 24.87 8.87
N GLN A 348 20.83 25.38 8.63
CA GLN A 348 21.15 26.10 7.41
C GLN A 348 21.50 25.13 6.28
N ASP A 349 21.48 25.63 5.05
CA ASP A 349 21.78 24.84 3.86
C ASP A 349 23.14 24.13 4.00
N GLY A 350 23.13 22.81 3.78
CA GLY A 350 24.31 21.96 3.92
C GLY A 350 24.88 21.82 5.35
N GLN A 351 24.15 22.20 6.40
CA GLN A 351 24.66 22.12 7.77
C GLN A 351 24.86 20.67 8.24
N TYR A 352 23.89 19.79 8.01
CA TYR A 352 23.94 18.42 8.52
C TYR A 352 24.39 17.43 7.45
N ARG A 353 25.50 16.73 7.72
CA ARG A 353 25.87 15.53 6.97
C ARG A 353 25.31 14.30 7.68
N ILE A 354 24.57 13.49 6.94
CA ILE A 354 23.90 12.30 7.44
C ILE A 354 24.46 11.08 6.73
N ASN A 355 24.99 10.13 7.48
CA ASN A 355 25.39 8.82 6.98
C ASN A 355 24.50 7.77 7.64
N GLN A 356 23.93 6.86 6.86
CA GLN A 356 23.01 5.83 7.38
C GLN A 356 23.28 4.48 6.74
N MET A 357 23.03 3.44 7.51
CA MET A 357 23.10 2.05 7.06
C MET A 357 21.95 1.24 7.65
N VAL A 358 21.52 0.22 6.93
CA VAL A 358 20.53 -0.75 7.38
C VAL A 358 20.90 -2.15 6.93
N GLU A 359 20.70 -3.11 7.84
CA GLU A 359 20.73 -4.55 7.59
C GLU A 359 19.30 -5.09 7.73
N GLU A 360 18.93 -6.05 6.87
CA GLU A 360 17.58 -6.61 6.86
C GLU A 360 17.58 -8.12 6.63
N VAL A 361 16.60 -8.76 7.26
CA VAL A 361 16.25 -10.17 7.02
C VAL A 361 14.74 -10.28 6.82
N ARG A 362 14.33 -10.98 5.75
CA ARG A 362 12.92 -11.31 5.51
C ARG A 362 12.78 -12.79 5.23
N PHE A 363 11.77 -13.39 5.83
CA PHE A 363 11.47 -14.81 5.64
C PHE A 363 9.96 -15.03 5.52
N LYS A 364 9.54 -15.91 4.60
CA LYS A 364 8.15 -16.33 4.44
C LYS A 364 8.05 -17.83 4.18
N TRP A 365 7.08 -18.48 4.82
CA TRP A 365 6.80 -19.89 4.59
C TRP A 365 5.42 -20.29 5.15
N GLN A 366 4.54 -20.85 4.31
CA GLN A 366 3.25 -21.41 4.72
C GLN A 366 2.39 -20.50 5.60
N GLY A 367 2.35 -19.20 5.29
CA GLY A 367 1.61 -18.21 6.06
C GLY A 367 2.39 -17.64 7.24
N PHE A 368 3.58 -18.13 7.55
CA PHE A 368 4.50 -17.44 8.46
C PHE A 368 5.25 -16.34 7.70
N SER A 369 5.37 -15.16 8.30
CA SER A 369 6.26 -14.12 7.85
C SER A 369 7.11 -13.57 8.99
N LEU A 370 8.36 -13.24 8.69
CA LEU A 370 9.31 -12.60 9.58
C LEU A 370 9.99 -11.46 8.81
N GLN A 371 10.12 -10.32 9.46
CA GLN A 371 10.86 -9.16 9.00
C GLN A 371 11.72 -8.63 10.15
N HIS A 372 12.98 -8.34 9.84
CA HIS A 372 13.93 -7.71 10.74
C HIS A 372 14.62 -6.56 10.00
N GLU A 373 14.81 -5.44 10.70
CA GLU A 373 15.69 -4.37 10.25
C GLU A 373 16.53 -3.88 11.43
N LEU A 374 17.82 -3.61 11.19
CA LEU A 374 18.71 -2.95 12.13
C LEU A 374 19.37 -1.76 11.45
N HIS A 375 19.22 -0.58 12.05
CA HIS A 375 19.61 0.70 11.49
C HIS A 375 20.69 1.38 12.33
N TRP A 376 21.60 2.04 11.63
CA TRP A 376 22.56 2.97 12.21
C TRP A 376 22.48 4.30 11.45
N LYS A 377 22.50 5.42 12.18
CA LYS A 377 22.52 6.76 11.61
C LYS A 377 23.52 7.61 12.34
N GLU A 378 24.27 8.39 11.59
CA GLU A 378 25.21 9.37 12.08
C GLU A 378 24.79 10.74 11.54
N VAL A 379 24.66 11.72 12.44
CA VAL A 379 24.42 13.12 12.10
C VAL A 379 25.66 13.92 12.52
N ILE A 380 26.27 14.58 11.54
CA ILE A 380 27.40 15.49 11.72
C ILE A 380 26.92 16.91 11.45
N ASP A 381 26.92 17.76 12.47
CA ASP A 381 26.74 19.21 12.32
C ASP A 381 28.06 19.83 11.85
N THR A 382 28.14 20.13 10.56
CA THR A 382 29.37 20.63 9.92
C THR A 382 29.75 22.04 10.37
N PHE A 383 28.83 22.78 10.99
CA PHE A 383 29.05 24.15 11.43
C PHE A 383 29.62 24.24 12.85
N ARG A 384 29.49 23.17 13.65
CA ARG A 384 30.15 23.06 14.95
C ARG A 384 31.64 22.80 14.77
N VAL A 385 32.47 23.31 15.68
CA VAL A 385 33.93 23.09 15.65
C VAL A 385 34.30 21.62 15.88
N GLN A 386 35.45 21.19 15.35
CA GLN A 386 35.96 19.85 15.58
C GLN A 386 36.26 19.65 17.08
N GLY A 387 35.79 18.55 17.65
CA GLY A 387 35.93 18.26 19.08
C GLY A 387 34.72 18.64 19.95
N ASP A 388 33.76 19.41 19.44
CA ASP A 388 32.47 19.61 20.13
C ASP A 388 31.74 18.26 20.26
N PRO A 389 31.41 17.78 21.47
CA PRO A 389 30.68 16.53 21.67
C PRO A 389 29.35 16.45 20.92
N ALA A 390 28.68 17.58 20.71
CA ALA A 390 27.41 17.68 19.99
C ALA A 390 27.58 17.86 18.47
N ARG A 391 28.81 17.93 17.96
CA ARG A 391 29.08 17.92 16.51
C ARG A 391 28.64 16.62 15.86
N LYS A 392 28.81 15.49 16.55
CA LYS A 392 28.66 14.15 15.97
C LYS A 392 27.83 13.28 16.89
N ILE A 393 26.64 12.92 16.44
CA ILE A 393 25.66 12.11 17.18
C ILE A 393 25.39 10.84 16.39
N HIS A 394 25.36 9.70 17.09
CA HIS A 394 25.04 8.40 16.53
C HIS A 394 23.72 7.91 17.11
N LEU A 395 22.85 7.42 16.23
CA LEU A 395 21.55 6.86 16.53
C LEU A 395 21.55 5.40 16.10
N MET A 396 20.84 4.56 16.86
CA MET A 396 20.58 3.17 16.52
C MET A 396 19.10 2.87 16.65
N GLY A 397 18.60 1.93 15.86
CA GLY A 397 17.22 1.50 15.98
C GLY A 397 17.00 0.22 15.21
N GLY A 398 15.99 -0.53 15.58
CA GLY A 398 15.71 -1.78 14.92
C GLY A 398 14.32 -2.27 15.19
N LEU A 399 13.88 -3.21 14.36
CA LEU A 399 12.60 -3.87 14.52
C LEU A 399 12.75 -5.37 14.25
N VAL A 400 11.93 -6.14 14.93
CA VAL A 400 11.61 -7.52 14.55
C VAL A 400 10.10 -7.67 14.58
N GLN A 401 9.56 -8.23 13.51
CA GLN A 401 8.14 -8.38 13.31
C GLN A 401 7.88 -9.76 12.73
N ALA A 402 6.93 -10.50 13.31
CA ALA A 402 6.53 -11.81 12.83
C ALA A 402 5.02 -11.95 12.84
N GLY A 403 4.48 -12.63 11.83
CA GLY A 403 3.06 -12.97 11.79
C GLY A 403 2.81 -14.37 11.25
N TYR A 404 1.62 -14.88 11.52
CA TYR A 404 1.21 -16.21 11.12
C TYR A 404 -0.29 -16.30 10.87
N PHE A 405 -0.66 -17.13 9.89
CA PHE A 405 -2.04 -17.55 9.62
C PHE A 405 -2.29 -18.93 10.23
N PRO A 406 -2.85 -19.02 11.46
CA PRO A 406 -2.87 -20.25 12.23
C PRO A 406 -3.87 -21.31 11.77
N HIS A 407 -4.62 -21.07 10.70
CA HIS A 407 -5.63 -22.00 10.16
C HIS A 407 -5.11 -23.41 9.84
N TYR A 408 -3.82 -23.58 9.53
CA TYR A 408 -3.21 -24.91 9.34
C TYR A 408 -3.14 -25.73 10.64
N ILE A 409 -3.05 -25.06 11.80
CA ILE A 409 -2.92 -25.69 13.12
C ILE A 409 -4.29 -25.73 13.82
N PHE A 410 -5.07 -24.65 13.69
CA PHE A 410 -6.37 -24.48 14.33
C PHE A 410 -7.46 -24.26 13.28
N PRO A 411 -8.17 -25.33 12.86
CA PRO A 411 -9.19 -25.24 11.79
C PRO A 411 -10.37 -24.32 12.09
N ILE A 412 -10.60 -23.98 13.37
CA ILE A 412 -11.62 -23.01 13.80
C ILE A 412 -11.26 -21.57 13.41
N ILE A 413 -9.98 -21.29 13.21
CA ILE A 413 -9.50 -19.97 12.80
C ILE A 413 -9.60 -19.87 11.28
N PRO A 414 -10.29 -18.85 10.73
CA PRO A 414 -10.39 -18.65 9.29
C PRO A 414 -9.03 -18.52 8.60
N ARG A 415 -8.92 -19.03 7.37
CA ARG A 415 -7.69 -18.97 6.55
C ARG A 415 -7.13 -17.57 6.36
N ASN A 416 -8.00 -16.57 6.39
CA ASN A 416 -7.68 -15.17 6.13
C ASN A 416 -7.52 -14.30 7.38
N LEU A 417 -7.43 -14.92 8.56
CA LEU A 417 -7.11 -14.24 9.81
C LEU A 417 -5.63 -14.41 10.13
N GLU A 418 -4.90 -13.30 10.20
CA GLU A 418 -3.49 -13.24 10.59
C GLU A 418 -3.36 -12.63 11.98
N PHE A 419 -2.44 -13.19 12.76
CA PHE A 419 -1.95 -12.59 14.00
C PHE A 419 -0.48 -12.25 13.83
N ALA A 420 -0.07 -11.07 14.28
CA ALA A 420 1.33 -10.66 14.22
C ALA A 420 1.75 -9.87 15.46
N GLY A 421 3.03 -9.96 15.79
CA GLY A 421 3.71 -9.22 16.84
C GLY A 421 4.90 -8.44 16.29
N ARG A 422 5.16 -7.27 16.85
CA ARG A 422 6.30 -6.41 16.54
C ARG A 422 6.95 -5.93 17.83
N TYR A 423 8.27 -6.03 17.87
CA TYR A 423 9.11 -5.26 18.78
C TYR A 423 9.94 -4.28 17.96
N ALA A 424 10.04 -3.04 18.39
CA ALA A 424 10.93 -2.06 17.80
C ALA A 424 11.55 -1.16 18.87
N PHE A 425 12.77 -0.69 18.62
CA PHE A 425 13.45 0.25 19.51
C PHE A 425 14.16 1.34 18.72
N VAL A 426 14.35 2.48 19.37
CA VAL A 426 15.12 3.62 18.89
C VAL A 426 15.96 4.16 20.04
N ASP A 427 17.27 4.19 19.85
CA ASP A 427 18.22 4.95 20.63
C ASP A 427 18.55 6.26 19.86
N PRO A 428 17.98 7.40 20.27
CA PRO A 428 18.16 8.67 19.58
C PRO A 428 19.53 9.31 19.84
N ASN A 429 20.31 8.80 20.79
CA ASN A 429 21.69 9.21 21.01
C ASN A 429 22.44 8.17 21.86
N THR A 430 23.21 7.31 21.18
CA THR A 430 23.98 6.21 21.81
C THR A 430 24.98 6.60 22.91
N ARG A 431 25.23 7.91 23.14
CA ARG A 431 26.05 8.41 24.25
C ARG A 431 25.24 8.77 25.50
N MET A 432 23.95 9.01 25.32
CA MET A 432 23.00 9.24 26.41
C MET A 432 22.50 7.89 26.92
N LYS A 433 22.10 7.87 28.19
CA LYS A 433 21.47 6.70 28.79
C LYS A 433 20.04 7.07 29.12
N ASN A 434 19.16 6.06 29.10
CA ASN A 434 17.75 6.17 29.50
C ASN A 434 16.89 7.08 28.59
N ASP A 435 17.27 7.25 27.33
CA ASP A 435 16.51 7.95 26.29
C ASP A 435 16.01 7.01 25.17
N MET A 436 16.18 5.69 25.36
CA MET A 436 15.67 4.67 24.45
C MET A 436 14.13 4.70 24.41
N GLN A 437 13.60 4.59 23.20
CA GLN A 437 12.18 4.46 22.92
C GLN A 437 11.91 3.03 22.48
N GLU A 438 10.79 2.45 22.92
CA GLU A 438 10.42 1.08 22.60
C GLU A 438 8.97 0.98 22.17
N GLU A 439 8.68 -0.01 21.33
CA GLU A 439 7.36 -0.35 20.86
C GLU A 439 7.16 -1.86 20.97
N PHE A 440 6.08 -2.27 21.64
CA PHE A 440 5.56 -3.63 21.63
C PHE A 440 4.15 -3.62 21.04
N SER A 441 3.98 -4.12 19.83
CA SER A 441 2.70 -4.09 19.12
C SER A 441 2.21 -5.49 18.80
N GLY A 442 0.94 -5.74 19.06
CA GLY A 442 0.20 -6.91 18.58
C GLY A 442 -0.91 -6.49 17.62
N ILE A 443 -1.12 -7.26 16.56
CA ILE A 443 -2.18 -6.97 15.59
C ILE A 443 -2.91 -8.24 15.17
N MET A 444 -4.22 -8.09 15.00
CA MET A 444 -5.08 -9.06 14.36
C MET A 444 -5.62 -8.44 13.07
N THR A 445 -5.43 -9.11 11.94
CA THR A 445 -5.88 -8.63 10.63
C THR A 445 -6.73 -9.68 9.93
N TYR A 446 -7.94 -9.30 9.54
CA TYR A 446 -8.79 -10.11 8.68
C TYR A 446 -8.72 -9.57 7.24
N PHE A 447 -8.32 -10.43 6.31
CA PHE A 447 -8.17 -10.10 4.90
C PHE A 447 -9.39 -10.57 4.10
N PHE A 448 -10.17 -9.64 3.55
CA PHE A 448 -11.27 -9.97 2.63
C PHE A 448 -10.74 -10.27 1.23
N ASN A 449 -9.74 -9.51 0.78
CA ASN A 449 -9.08 -9.70 -0.51
C ASN A 449 -7.62 -9.25 -0.42
N GLY A 450 -6.78 -10.07 0.23
CA GLY A 450 -5.39 -9.75 0.51
C GLY A 450 -5.22 -8.32 1.03
N HIS A 451 -4.14 -7.64 0.64
CA HIS A 451 -3.90 -6.26 1.04
C HIS A 451 -4.85 -5.22 0.42
N ALA A 452 -5.70 -5.60 -0.55
CA ALA A 452 -6.62 -4.67 -1.19
C ALA A 452 -7.86 -4.39 -0.33
N ASN A 453 -8.31 -5.35 0.49
CA ASN A 453 -9.41 -5.15 1.42
C ASN A 453 -9.14 -5.90 2.73
N LYS A 454 -8.89 -5.15 3.81
CA LYS A 454 -8.56 -5.71 5.13
C LYS A 454 -9.00 -4.84 6.29
N VAL A 455 -9.42 -5.47 7.38
CA VAL A 455 -9.70 -4.81 8.67
C VAL A 455 -8.65 -5.27 9.68
N ASN A 456 -8.09 -4.32 10.40
CA ASN A 456 -7.05 -4.57 11.39
C ASN A 456 -7.43 -3.96 12.74
N PHE A 457 -7.15 -4.72 13.80
CA PHE A 457 -7.19 -4.27 15.18
C PHE A 457 -5.80 -4.42 15.78
N GLN A 458 -5.19 -3.30 16.17
CA GLN A 458 -3.83 -3.24 16.71
C GLN A 458 -3.85 -2.70 18.13
N VAL A 459 -3.05 -3.32 19.00
CA VAL A 459 -2.73 -2.83 20.34
C VAL A 459 -1.23 -2.61 20.40
N SER A 460 -0.80 -1.46 20.90
CA SER A 460 0.62 -1.09 21.03
C SER A 460 0.89 -0.63 22.45
N ASN A 461 1.98 -1.09 23.06
CA ASN A 461 2.56 -0.51 24.27
C ASN A 461 3.82 0.25 23.86
N LEU A 462 3.82 1.56 24.09
CA LEU A 462 4.86 2.48 23.64
C LEU A 462 5.59 3.01 24.85
N VAL A 463 6.92 2.99 24.83
CA VAL A 463 7.76 3.46 25.93
C VAL A 463 8.60 4.63 25.46
N VAL A 464 8.54 5.74 26.19
CA VAL A 464 9.35 6.95 25.97
C VAL A 464 9.89 7.41 27.33
N GLN A 465 11.22 7.53 27.47
CA GLN A 465 11.88 7.99 28.71
C GLN A 465 11.40 7.25 29.98
N ASN A 466 11.30 5.92 29.91
CA ASN A 466 10.80 5.03 30.98
C ASN A 466 9.33 5.20 31.37
N GLN A 467 8.55 6.01 30.66
CA GLN A 467 7.10 6.05 30.77
C GLN A 467 6.48 5.22 29.65
N SER A 468 5.36 4.55 29.94
CA SER A 468 4.69 3.71 28.95
C SER A 468 3.19 3.97 28.91
N ASP A 469 2.61 3.94 27.72
CA ASP A 469 1.15 3.94 27.55
C ASP A 469 0.71 3.01 26.42
N GLN A 470 -0.56 2.63 26.45
CA GLN A 470 -1.18 1.73 25.49
C GLN A 470 -2.00 2.49 24.47
N ARG A 471 -1.95 2.03 23.23
CA ARG A 471 -2.71 2.57 22.11
C ARG A 471 -3.44 1.47 21.34
N PHE A 472 -4.69 1.75 21.03
CA PHE A 472 -5.60 0.92 20.26
C PHE A 472 -5.90 1.59 18.92
N TRP A 473 -5.81 0.80 17.84
CA TRP A 473 -6.27 1.19 16.52
C TRP A 473 -7.24 0.17 15.96
N LEU A 474 -8.32 0.67 15.38
CA LEU A 474 -9.18 -0.08 14.47
C LEU A 474 -9.13 0.61 13.12
N GLN A 475 -8.79 -0.12 12.06
CA GLN A 475 -8.68 0.48 10.74
C GLN A 475 -9.15 -0.46 9.64
N TRP A 476 -9.87 0.11 8.69
CA TRP A 476 -10.29 -0.54 7.45
C TRP A 476 -9.54 0.09 6.28
N ASP A 477 -8.96 -0.78 5.45
CA ASP A 477 -8.24 -0.42 4.23
C ASP A 477 -8.97 -1.02 3.04
N LEU A 478 -9.41 -0.17 2.12
CA LEU A 478 -10.16 -0.53 0.93
C LEU A 478 -9.48 0.06 -0.31
N THR A 479 -9.07 -0.79 -1.24
CA THR A 479 -8.46 -0.45 -2.52
C THR A 479 -9.30 -1.03 -3.64
N PHE A 480 -9.60 -0.22 -4.65
CA PHE A 480 -10.43 -0.61 -5.80
C PHE A 480 -9.96 0.04 -7.09
#